data_AF-A0A839U5Y8-F1
#
_entry.id   AF-A0A839U5Y8-F1
#
_cell.length_a   1.000
_cell.length_b   1.000
_cell.length_c   1.000
_cell.angle_alpha   90.00
_cell.angle_beta   90.00
_cell.angle_gamma   90.00
#
_symmetry.space_group_name_H-M   'P 1'
#
loop_
_entity.id
_entity.type
_entity.pdbx_description
1 polymer ?
#
loop_
_entity_poly.entity_id
_entity_poly.type
_entity_poly.pdbx_seq_one_letter_code
_entity_poly.pdbx_strand_id
1 'polypeptide(L)'
;MSRLKLLQIALFAFGVVFCLVYPLAIIWPSGWTWHDGPPSASHYFMMIVGIYATLGIFLIRASRDPISHRSLIEFTIWSSVVHALIMAVQSYSPGAHMGHMLGDVPALLFVAAVLAWLTYSHAATNDG
;
A
#
# COMPACT_ATOMS: atom_id res chain seq x y z
N MET A 1 13.25 20.60 -3.92
CA MET A 1 12.87 19.60 -4.95
C MET A 1 11.52 19.98 -5.53
N SER A 2 11.28 19.76 -6.83
CA SER A 2 9.93 19.93 -7.40
C SER A 2 8.99 18.86 -6.84
N ARG A 3 7.71 19.18 -6.64
CA ARG A 3 6.72 18.23 -6.11
C ARG A 3 6.58 16.97 -6.97
N LEU A 4 6.71 17.14 -8.29
CA LEU A 4 6.79 16.01 -9.22
C LEU A 4 7.94 15.07 -8.88
N LYS A 5 9.15 15.59 -8.60
CA LYS A 5 10.28 14.76 -8.14
C LYS A 5 9.98 14.04 -6.81
N LEU A 6 9.28 14.69 -5.87
CA LEU A 6 8.86 14.04 -4.62
C LEU A 6 7.86 12.90 -4.88
N LEU A 7 6.90 13.09 -5.79
CA LEU A 7 5.96 12.04 -6.21
C LEU A 7 6.70 10.88 -6.89
N GLN A 8 7.65 11.15 -7.78
CA GLN A 8 8.49 10.12 -8.40
C GLN A 8 9.25 9.30 -7.36
N ILE A 9 9.91 9.98 -6.40
CA ILE A 9 10.65 9.32 -5.31
C ILE A 9 9.70 8.48 -4.44
N ALA A 10 8.53 9.01 -4.08
CA ALA A 10 7.54 8.30 -3.28
C ALA A 10 7.02 7.05 -4.00
N LEU A 11 6.67 7.15 -5.29
CA LEU A 11 6.22 6.01 -6.10
C LEU A 11 7.29 4.93 -6.22
N PHE A 12 8.55 5.32 -6.42
CA PHE A 12 9.67 4.38 -6.45
C PHE A 12 9.86 3.71 -5.09
N ALA A 13 9.91 4.48 -4.01
CA ALA A 13 10.10 3.96 -2.65
C ALA A 13 8.98 2.98 -2.25
N PHE A 14 7.72 3.38 -2.42
CA PHE A 14 6.58 2.51 -2.12
C PHE A 14 6.53 1.30 -3.04
N GLY A 15 6.85 1.44 -4.32
CA GLY A 15 6.91 0.31 -5.23
C GLY A 15 7.97 -0.73 -4.82
N VAL A 16 9.13 -0.28 -4.35
CA VAL A 16 10.16 -1.16 -3.77
C VAL A 16 9.64 -1.85 -2.50
N VAL A 17 9.00 -1.11 -1.59
CA VAL A 17 8.41 -1.68 -0.37
C VAL A 17 7.37 -2.76 -0.71
N PHE A 18 6.50 -2.52 -1.68
CA PHE A 18 5.50 -3.49 -2.12
C PHE A 18 6.11 -4.77 -2.71
N CYS A 19 7.23 -4.67 -3.44
CA CYS A 19 7.97 -5.84 -3.91
C CYS A 19 8.62 -6.62 -2.75
N LEU A 20 8.90 -5.97 -1.63
CA LEU A 20 9.53 -6.55 -0.45
C LEU A 20 8.52 -7.02 0.61
N VAL A 21 7.22 -7.05 0.31
CA VAL A 21 6.19 -7.53 1.26
C VAL A 21 6.48 -8.96 1.75
N TYR A 22 6.98 -9.85 0.88
CA TYR A 22 7.33 -11.21 1.28
C TYR A 22 8.43 -11.29 2.36
N PRO A 23 9.64 -10.72 2.16
CA PRO A 23 10.64 -10.70 3.21
C PRO A 23 10.19 -9.88 4.43
N LEU A 24 9.41 -8.82 4.25
CA LEU A 24 8.87 -8.02 5.35
C LEU A 24 7.95 -8.85 6.25
N ALA A 25 7.13 -9.72 5.67
CA ALA A 25 6.25 -10.63 6.40
C ALA A 25 7.01 -11.75 7.14
N ILE A 26 8.22 -12.11 6.68
CA ILE A 26 9.11 -13.04 7.41
C ILE A 26 9.73 -12.34 8.63
N ILE A 27 10.16 -11.09 8.48
CA ILE A 27 10.84 -10.31 9.53
C ILE A 27 9.85 -9.80 10.57
N TRP A 28 8.65 -9.42 10.14
CA TRP A 28 7.58 -8.86 10.97
C TRP A 28 6.26 -9.61 10.74
N PRO A 29 6.14 -10.87 11.23
CA PRO A 29 4.94 -11.67 11.02
C PRO A 29 3.68 -11.00 11.60
N SER A 30 3.77 -10.46 12.82
CA SER A 30 2.63 -9.89 13.54
C SER A 30 1.93 -8.71 12.85
N GLY A 31 2.56 -8.09 11.85
CA GLY A 31 1.95 -7.01 11.06
C GLY A 31 1.77 -7.31 9.59
N TRP A 32 1.85 -8.59 9.18
CA TRP A 32 1.58 -9.03 7.79
C TRP A 32 0.98 -10.44 7.69
N THR A 33 0.95 -11.23 8.76
CA THR A 33 0.25 -12.52 8.79
C THR A 33 -1.22 -12.29 9.10
N TRP A 34 -2.09 -12.36 8.09
CA TRP A 34 -3.54 -12.19 8.26
C TRP A 34 -4.27 -13.42 8.82
N HIS A 35 -3.56 -14.49 9.21
CA HIS A 35 -4.13 -15.73 9.74
C HIS A 35 -3.21 -16.34 10.80
N ASP A 36 -3.79 -17.02 11.80
CA ASP A 36 -3.05 -17.87 12.73
C ASP A 36 -2.54 -19.12 12.02
N GLY A 37 -1.22 -19.30 11.99
CA GLY A 37 -0.54 -20.46 11.41
C GLY A 37 0.65 -20.10 10.52
N PRO A 38 1.42 -21.11 10.07
CA PRO A 38 2.55 -20.88 9.17
C PRO A 38 2.11 -20.12 7.90
N PRO A 39 2.95 -19.26 7.30
CA PRO A 39 2.63 -18.53 6.06
C PRO A 39 2.15 -19.42 4.89
N SER A 40 2.46 -20.72 4.95
CA SER A 40 2.03 -21.75 4.01
C SER A 40 0.61 -22.30 4.24
N ALA A 41 -0.04 -21.99 5.37
CA ALA A 41 -1.40 -22.44 5.70
C ALA A 41 -2.49 -21.54 5.10
N SER A 42 -2.16 -20.27 4.80
CA SER A 42 -3.10 -19.35 4.15
C SER A 42 -2.92 -19.41 2.64
N HIS A 43 -3.80 -20.15 1.95
CA HIS A 43 -3.81 -20.28 0.49
C HIS A 43 -3.81 -18.92 -0.26
N TYR A 44 -4.22 -17.84 0.41
CA TYR A 44 -4.31 -16.49 -0.14
C TYR A 44 -3.06 -15.62 0.08
N PHE A 45 -2.17 -15.98 1.02
CA PHE A 45 -1.02 -15.14 1.37
C PHE A 45 -0.07 -14.95 0.17
N MET A 46 0.31 -16.05 -0.49
CA MET A 46 1.15 -15.98 -1.70
C MET A 46 0.47 -15.26 -2.87
N MET A 47 -0.86 -15.35 -2.97
CA MET A 47 -1.63 -14.58 -3.96
C MET A 47 -1.53 -13.08 -3.67
N ILE A 48 -1.76 -12.65 -2.43
CA ILE A 48 -1.69 -11.23 -2.02
C ILE A 48 -0.27 -10.68 -2.20
N VAL A 49 0.76 -11.44 -1.81
CA VAL A 49 2.16 -11.10 -2.08
C VAL A 49 2.40 -10.87 -3.58
N GLY A 50 1.89 -11.76 -4.45
CA GLY A 50 1.99 -11.60 -5.89
C GLY A 50 1.30 -10.33 -6.41
N ILE A 51 0.10 -10.03 -5.89
CA ILE A 51 -0.64 -8.80 -6.23
C ILE A 51 0.15 -7.56 -5.80
N TYR A 52 0.68 -7.51 -4.57
CA TYR A 52 1.49 -6.38 -4.14
C TYR A 52 2.80 -6.25 -4.92
N ALA A 53 3.49 -7.36 -5.23
CA ALA A 53 4.70 -7.31 -6.04
C ALA A 53 4.43 -6.76 -7.45
N THR A 54 3.35 -7.19 -8.10
CA THR A 54 2.96 -6.64 -9.40
C THR A 54 2.60 -5.16 -9.31
N LEU A 55 1.79 -4.76 -8.32
CA LEU A 55 1.48 -3.35 -8.05
C LEU A 55 2.76 -2.53 -7.81
N GLY A 56 3.72 -3.06 -7.06
CA GLY A 56 5.01 -2.42 -6.79
C GLY A 56 5.82 -2.15 -8.06
N ILE A 57 5.87 -3.12 -8.98
CA ILE A 57 6.51 -2.94 -10.30
C ILE A 57 5.81 -1.85 -11.11
N PHE A 58 4.47 -1.82 -11.11
CA PHE A 58 3.70 -0.78 -11.79
C PHE A 58 3.93 0.61 -11.18
N LEU A 59 4.06 0.72 -9.86
CA LEU A 59 4.41 1.97 -9.17
C LEU A 59 5.83 2.43 -9.49
N ILE A 60 6.80 1.52 -9.54
CA ILE A 60 8.17 1.83 -10.00
C ILE A 60 8.15 2.32 -11.44
N ARG A 61 7.36 1.71 -12.33
CA ARG A 61 7.18 2.21 -13.70
C ARG A 61 6.54 3.59 -13.72
N ALA A 62 5.49 3.80 -12.92
CA ALA A 62 4.79 5.07 -12.79
C ALA A 62 5.68 6.19 -12.26
N SER A 63 6.71 5.88 -11.46
CA SER A 63 7.68 6.86 -11.00
C SER A 63 8.43 7.58 -12.13
N ARG A 64 8.50 7.02 -13.35
CA ARG A 64 9.17 7.66 -14.49
C ARG A 64 8.30 8.74 -15.14
N ASP A 65 7.00 8.51 -15.19
CA ASP A 65 6.01 9.47 -15.69
C ASP A 65 4.71 9.40 -14.87
N PRO A 66 4.67 10.07 -13.70
CA PRO A 66 3.52 9.99 -12.81
C PRO A 66 2.23 10.56 -13.41
N ILE A 67 2.36 11.51 -14.35
CA ILE A 67 1.22 12.24 -14.92
C ILE A 67 0.42 11.30 -15.83
N SER A 68 1.11 10.53 -16.67
CA SER A 68 0.50 9.52 -17.55
C SER A 68 -0.09 8.32 -16.81
N HIS A 69 0.22 8.16 -15.51
CA HIS A 69 -0.17 7.01 -14.70
C HIS A 69 -1.08 7.37 -13.51
N ARG A 70 -1.81 8.50 -13.58
CA ARG A 70 -2.72 8.96 -12.51
C ARG A 70 -3.73 7.91 -12.04
N SER A 71 -4.34 7.16 -12.96
CA SER A 71 -5.34 6.14 -12.59
C SER A 71 -4.77 5.04 -11.70
N LEU A 72 -3.51 4.64 -11.91
CA LEU A 72 -2.81 3.67 -11.06
C LEU A 72 -2.51 4.26 -9.68
N ILE A 73 -2.14 5.54 -9.62
CA ILE A 73 -1.85 6.25 -8.36
C ILE A 73 -3.15 6.37 -7.54
N GLU A 74 -4.24 6.80 -8.18
CA GLU A 74 -5.57 6.89 -7.56
C GLU A 74 -6.07 5.52 -7.11
N PHE A 75 -5.90 4.49 -7.93
CA PHE A 75 -6.20 3.11 -7.55
C PHE A 75 -5.41 2.71 -6.29
N THR A 76 -4.12 3.03 -6.23
CA THR A 76 -3.28 2.71 -5.06
C THR A 76 -3.76 3.44 -3.80
N ILE A 77 -4.15 4.71 -3.92
CA ILE A 77 -4.71 5.50 -2.81
C ILE A 77 -6.03 4.89 -2.33
N TRP A 78 -7.01 4.73 -3.22
CA TRP A 78 -8.35 4.28 -2.86
C TRP A 78 -8.38 2.82 -2.43
N SER A 79 -7.62 1.93 -3.08
CA SER A 79 -7.52 0.54 -2.65
C SER A 79 -6.90 0.41 -1.25
N SER A 80 -5.89 1.23 -0.92
CA SER A 80 -5.29 1.27 0.43
C SER A 80 -6.30 1.75 1.48
N VAL A 81 -7.11 2.77 1.18
CA VAL A 81 -8.18 3.26 2.06
C VAL A 81 -9.25 2.20 2.26
N VAL A 82 -9.74 1.57 1.18
CA VAL A 82 -10.75 0.52 1.24
C VAL A 82 -10.24 -0.68 2.03
N HIS A 83 -8.99 -1.11 1.79
CA HIS A 83 -8.36 -2.19 2.54
C HIS A 83 -8.30 -1.86 4.04
N ALA A 84 -7.82 -0.67 4.41
CA ALA A 84 -7.77 -0.20 5.78
C ALA A 84 -9.17 -0.17 6.45
N LEU A 85 -10.20 0.29 5.73
CA LEU A 85 -11.58 0.31 6.21
C LEU A 85 -12.14 -1.10 6.43
N ILE A 86 -11.92 -2.02 5.48
CA ILE A 86 -12.38 -3.41 5.61
C ILE A 86 -11.72 -4.07 6.82
N MET A 87 -10.41 -3.90 6.97
CA MET A 87 -9.66 -4.43 8.13
C MET A 87 -10.14 -3.81 9.44
N ALA A 88 -10.43 -2.50 9.45
CA ALA A 88 -10.99 -1.81 10.61
C ALA A 88 -12.39 -2.31 10.97
N VAL A 89 -13.26 -2.60 10.00
CA VAL A 89 -14.60 -3.15 10.29
C VAL A 89 -14.50 -4.60 10.79
N GLN A 90 -13.65 -5.43 10.17
CA GLN A 90 -13.48 -6.82 10.56
C GLN A 90 -12.91 -7.00 11.97
N SER A 91 -12.14 -6.03 12.48
CA SER A 91 -11.58 -6.09 13.83
C SER A 91 -12.58 -5.79 14.95
N TYR A 92 -13.69 -5.11 14.67
CA TYR A 92 -14.78 -4.93 15.63
C TYR A 92 -15.71 -6.15 15.72
N SER A 93 -15.47 -7.19 14.92
CA SER A 93 -16.29 -8.42 14.94
C SER A 93 -15.92 -9.31 16.14
N PRO A 94 -16.89 -9.85 16.91
CA PRO A 94 -16.61 -10.64 18.10
C PRO A 94 -15.78 -11.90 17.75
N GLY A 95 -14.56 -11.99 18.28
CA GLY A 95 -13.64 -13.11 18.07
C GLY A 95 -12.41 -12.81 17.19
N ALA A 96 -12.26 -11.60 16.65
CA ALA A 96 -11.07 -11.21 15.90
C ALA A 96 -9.90 -10.85 16.83
N HIS A 97 -8.78 -11.57 16.72
CA HIS A 97 -7.56 -11.30 17.48
C HIS A 97 -6.93 -9.95 17.08
N MET A 98 -7.03 -8.97 18.00
CA MET A 98 -6.53 -7.59 17.89
C MET A 98 -5.02 -7.44 17.56
N GLY A 99 -4.23 -8.52 17.59
CA GLY A 99 -2.78 -8.49 17.37
C GLY A 99 -2.36 -8.21 15.91
N HIS A 100 -3.24 -8.48 14.94
CA HIS A 100 -2.94 -8.39 13.50
C HIS A 100 -3.28 -7.03 12.85
N MET A 101 -3.81 -6.08 13.62
CA MET A 101 -4.25 -4.77 13.10
C MET A 101 -3.18 -3.68 13.10
N LEU A 102 -2.09 -3.87 13.84
CA LEU A 102 -1.21 -2.77 14.22
C LEU A 102 -0.13 -2.41 13.18
N GLY A 103 0.11 -3.24 12.16
CA GLY A 103 1.20 -3.02 11.20
C GLY A 103 0.76 -2.46 9.85
N ASP A 104 -0.15 -3.17 9.20
CA ASP A 104 -0.50 -3.06 7.79
C ASP A 104 -1.51 -1.94 7.54
N VAL A 105 -2.49 -1.78 8.45
CA VAL A 105 -3.49 -0.72 8.37
C VAL A 105 -2.87 0.69 8.50
N PRO A 106 -2.00 0.96 9.50
CA PRO A 106 -1.31 2.24 9.59
C PRO A 106 -0.37 2.49 8.41
N ALA A 107 0.33 1.45 7.93
CA ALA A 107 1.25 1.57 6.80
C ALA A 107 0.53 1.94 5.50
N LEU A 108 -0.60 1.29 5.21
CA LEU A 108 -1.41 1.58 4.02
C LEU A 108 -2.06 2.97 4.09
N LEU A 109 -2.54 3.38 5.27
CA LEU A 109 -3.05 4.74 5.46
C LEU A 109 -1.96 5.80 5.29
N PHE A 110 -0.74 5.53 5.75
CA PHE A 110 0.40 6.41 5.54
C PHE A 110 0.74 6.54 4.04
N VAL A 111 0.80 5.42 3.32
CA VAL A 111 1.01 5.40 1.85
C VAL A 111 -0.06 6.23 1.15
N ALA A 112 -1.33 5.99 1.49
CA ALA A 112 -2.47 6.71 0.92
C ALA A 112 -2.38 8.21 1.19
N ALA A 113 -2.08 8.63 2.43
CA ALA A 113 -1.96 10.03 2.80
C ALA A 113 -0.81 10.74 2.05
N VAL A 114 0.37 10.10 1.96
CA VAL A 114 1.53 10.66 1.26
C VAL A 114 1.23 10.80 -0.24
N LEU A 115 0.68 9.76 -0.88
CA LEU A 115 0.36 9.79 -2.30
C LEU A 115 -0.77 10.77 -2.61
N ALA A 116 -1.83 10.82 -1.80
CA ALA A 116 -2.93 11.77 -1.96
C ALA A 116 -2.45 13.20 -1.82
N TRP A 117 -1.65 13.50 -0.79
CA TRP A 117 -1.07 14.83 -0.59
C TRP A 117 -0.23 15.26 -1.79
N LEU A 118 0.66 14.39 -2.28
CA LEU A 118 1.54 14.73 -3.40
C LEU A 118 0.79 14.84 -4.74
N THR A 119 -0.28 14.07 -4.93
CA THR A 119 -1.06 14.03 -6.18
C THR A 119 -2.07 15.19 -6.26
N TYR A 120 -2.88 15.39 -5.22
CA TYR A 120 -3.92 16.43 -5.20
C TYR A 120 -3.33 17.84 -5.04
N SER A 121 -2.21 17.98 -4.33
CA SER A 121 -1.52 19.26 -4.23
C SER A 121 -0.76 19.65 -5.51
N HIS A 122 -0.69 18.76 -6.51
CA HIS A 122 -0.18 19.05 -7.85
C HIS A 122 -1.32 19.46 -8.82
N ALA A 123 -2.52 18.90 -8.64
CA ALA A 123 -3.70 19.33 -9.38
C ALA A 123 -4.05 20.80 -9.09
N ALA A 124 -4.04 21.21 -7.81
CA ALA A 124 -4.34 22.58 -7.41
C ALA A 124 -3.35 23.66 -7.93
N THR A 125 -2.18 23.26 -8.43
CA THR A 125 -1.18 24.19 -9.00
C THR A 125 -1.24 24.33 -10.52
N ASN A 126 -2.01 23.50 -11.23
CA ASN A 126 -2.17 23.56 -12.69
C ASN A 126 -3.47 24.26 -13.12
N ASP A 127 -4.30 24.69 -12.17
CA ASP A 127 -5.60 25.35 -12.41
C ASP A 127 -5.53 26.88 -12.19
N GLY A 128 -4.32 27.48 -12.23
CA GLY A 128 -4.08 28.92 -12.02
C GLY A 128 -3.35 29.58 -13.18
#